data_AF-A0A2V8R065-F1
#
_entry.id   AF-A0A2V8R065-F1
#
_cell.length_a   1.000
_cell.length_b   1.000
_cell.length_c   1.000
_cell.angle_alpha   90.00
_cell.angle_beta   90.00
_cell.angle_gamma   90.00
#
_symmetry.space_group_name_H-M   'P 1'
#
loop_
_entity.id
_entity.type
_entity.pdbx_description
1 polymer ?
#
loop_
_entity_poly.entity_id
_entity_poly.type
_entity_poly.pdbx_seq_one_letter_code
_entity_poly.pdbx_strand_id
1 'polypeptide(L)'
;DASTGVAFGGGKVSVWRREGKDERVVASADAPRSEAVYLRLTAEGGERYRFAFSANGRDWKELGGAVEGGYIEGARVALTAGGGPARFDWVKITPIK
;
A
#
# COMPACT_ATOMS: atom_id res chain seq x y z
N ASP A 1 3.82 -16.90 5.97
CA ASP A 1 4.22 -15.57 5.48
C ASP A 1 3.17 -14.55 5.80
N ALA A 2 3.61 -13.35 6.20
CA ALA A 2 2.72 -12.26 6.58
C ALA A 2 3.10 -10.98 5.84
N SER A 3 2.11 -10.21 5.46
CA SER A 3 2.31 -9.03 4.63
C SER A 3 1.16 -8.03 4.79
N THR A 4 1.42 -6.78 4.41
CA THR A 4 0.40 -5.75 4.28
C THR A 4 0.80 -4.83 3.13
N GLY A 5 -0.19 -4.18 2.52
CA GLY A 5 0.08 -3.32 1.39
C GLY A 5 -1.12 -2.47 1.02
N VAL A 6 -0.86 -1.57 0.09
CA VAL A 6 -1.87 -0.81 -0.63
C VAL A 6 -1.87 -1.27 -2.09
N ALA A 7 -3.06 -1.47 -2.65
CA ALA A 7 -3.24 -1.93 -4.03
C ALA A 7 -4.31 -1.11 -4.74
N PHE A 8 -4.16 -0.96 -6.05
CA PHE A 8 -5.18 -0.42 -6.95
C PHE A 8 -5.72 -1.55 -7.82
N GLY A 9 -7.04 -1.65 -7.93
CA GLY A 9 -7.71 -2.64 -8.76
C GLY A 9 -9.22 -2.60 -8.61
N GLY A 10 -9.96 -3.03 -9.64
CA GLY A 10 -11.44 -3.07 -9.59
C GLY A 10 -12.09 -1.70 -9.32
N GLY A 11 -11.45 -0.60 -9.74
CA GLY A 11 -11.93 0.76 -9.49
C GLY A 11 -11.74 1.26 -8.05
N LYS A 12 -10.97 0.54 -7.21
CA LYS A 12 -10.69 0.90 -5.82
C LYS A 12 -9.20 0.94 -5.52
N VAL A 13 -8.87 1.71 -4.49
CA VAL A 13 -7.61 1.59 -3.76
C VAL A 13 -7.92 0.95 -2.41
N SER A 14 -7.20 -0.11 -2.06
CA SER A 14 -7.46 -0.92 -0.87
C SER A 14 -6.17 -1.12 -0.07
N VAL A 15 -6.26 -0.96 1.25
CA VAL A 15 -5.27 -1.48 2.18
C VAL A 15 -5.69 -2.90 2.58
N TRP A 16 -4.74 -3.82 2.48
CA TRP A 16 -4.95 -5.22 2.84
C TRP A 16 -3.87 -5.68 3.83
N ARG A 17 -4.21 -6.70 4.60
CA ARG A 17 -3.24 -7.46 5.41
C ARG A 17 -3.46 -8.94 5.22
N ARG A 18 -2.37 -9.69 5.32
CA ARG A 18 -2.34 -11.15 5.24
C ARG A 18 -1.54 -11.71 6.41
N GLU A 19 -2.13 -12.68 7.09
CA GLU A 19 -1.46 -13.52 8.09
C GLU A 19 -1.69 -14.98 7.72
N GLY A 20 -0.66 -15.63 7.17
CA GLY A 20 -0.81 -16.98 6.65
C GLY A 20 -1.74 -17.01 5.44
N LYS A 21 -2.88 -17.70 5.55
CA LYS A 21 -3.91 -17.79 4.49
C LYS A 21 -4.99 -16.72 4.61
N ASP A 22 -5.03 -16.00 5.73
CA ASP A 22 -6.09 -15.04 6.03
C ASP A 22 -5.72 -13.68 5.47
N GLU A 23 -6.23 -13.39 4.27
CA GLU A 23 -6.15 -12.07 3.66
C GLU A 23 -7.46 -11.31 3.86
N ARG A 24 -7.35 -10.04 4.26
CA ARG A 24 -8.49 -9.16 4.44
C ARG A 24 -8.17 -7.73 4.03
N VAL A 25 -9.17 -7.06 3.46
CA VAL A 25 -9.16 -5.61 3.24
C VAL A 25 -9.50 -4.94 4.56
N VAL A 26 -8.66 -3.99 4.98
CA VAL A 26 -8.82 -3.25 6.24
C VAL A 26 -9.26 -1.79 6.01
N ALA A 27 -9.04 -1.26 4.81
CA ALA A 27 -9.56 0.03 4.37
C ALA A 27 -9.69 0.06 2.85
N SER A 28 -10.65 0.82 2.32
CA SER A 28 -10.75 1.05 0.87
C SER A 28 -11.37 2.41 0.56
N ALA A 29 -11.07 2.90 -0.64
CA ALA A 29 -11.67 4.09 -1.22
C ALA A 29 -11.84 3.89 -2.72
N ASP A 30 -12.72 4.67 -3.33
CA ASP A 30 -12.81 4.71 -4.78
C ASP A 30 -11.52 5.28 -5.36
N ALA A 31 -11.06 4.65 -6.44
CA ALA A 31 -9.82 5.07 -7.05
C ALA A 31 -9.99 6.39 -7.80
N PRO A 32 -8.96 7.25 -7.82
CA PRO A 32 -9.04 8.49 -8.56
C PRO A 32 -9.08 8.21 -10.06
N ARG A 33 -9.74 9.10 -10.81
CA ARG A 33 -9.63 9.12 -12.27
C ARG A 33 -8.33 9.81 -12.65
N SER A 34 -7.30 9.03 -12.96
CA SER A 34 -5.99 9.54 -13.38
C SER A 34 -5.29 8.54 -14.32
N GLU A 35 -4.31 9.02 -15.09
CA GLU A 35 -3.50 8.17 -15.97
C GLU A 35 -2.53 7.26 -15.18
N ALA A 36 -2.09 7.74 -14.02
CA ALA A 36 -1.27 6.99 -13.08
C ALA A 36 -1.80 7.20 -11.65
N VAL A 37 -1.64 6.19 -10.81
CA VAL A 37 -1.96 6.26 -9.39
C VAL A 37 -0.67 6.12 -8.60
N TYR A 38 -0.46 7.05 -7.68
CA TYR A 38 0.69 7.04 -6.79
C TYR A 38 0.28 6.36 -5.49
N LEU A 39 1.10 5.41 -5.04
CA LEU A 39 0.90 4.68 -3.80
C LEU A 39 2.05 5.00 -2.85
N ARG A 40 1.74 5.13 -1.55
CA ARG A 40 2.74 5.40 -0.52
C ARG A 40 2.50 4.52 0.69
N LEU A 41 3.59 3.95 1.20
CA LEU A 41 3.70 3.33 2.51
C LEU A 41 4.65 4.18 3.37
N THR A 42 4.26 4.43 4.61
CA THR A 42 5.09 5.07 5.63
C THR A 42 5.21 4.11 6.81
N ALA A 43 6.44 3.71 7.14
CA ALA A 43 6.71 2.92 8.35
C ALA A 43 6.97 3.86 9.54
N GLU A 44 6.22 3.70 10.62
CA GLU A 44 6.30 4.48 11.85
C GLU A 44 6.76 3.58 13.00
N GLY A 45 7.92 3.90 13.60
CA GLY A 45 8.44 3.14 14.74
C GLY A 45 8.73 1.66 14.44
N GLY A 46 8.97 1.31 13.16
CA GLY A 46 9.35 -0.04 12.73
C GLY A 46 8.20 -1.05 12.60
N GLU A 47 7.07 -0.83 13.28
CA GLU A 47 6.00 -1.83 13.40
C GLU A 47 4.62 -1.32 12.98
N ARG A 48 4.46 -0.03 12.70
CA ARG A 48 3.18 0.54 12.22
C ARG A 48 3.32 1.06 10.81
N TYR A 49 2.32 0.76 9.98
CA TYR A 49 2.33 1.14 8.57
C TYR A 49 1.13 2.01 8.23
N ARG A 50 1.38 3.18 7.65
CA ARG A 50 0.34 4.03 7.06
C ARG A 50 0.39 3.96 5.55
N PHE A 51 -0.77 4.07 4.94
CA PHE A 51 -0.94 3.96 3.50
C PHE A 51 -1.69 5.16 2.96
N ALA A 52 -1.21 5.69 1.85
CA ALA A 52 -1.85 6.80 1.17
C ALA A 52 -1.80 6.58 -0.35
N PHE A 53 -2.68 7.29 -1.04
CA PHE A 53 -2.68 7.34 -2.49
C PHE A 53 -2.86 8.76 -3.00
N SER A 54 -2.46 8.99 -4.24
CA SER A 54 -2.60 10.27 -4.93
C SER A 54 -2.87 10.07 -6.41
N ALA A 55 -3.64 11.00 -6.99
CA ALA A 55 -3.89 11.08 -8.43
C ALA A 55 -2.77 11.83 -9.18
N ASN A 56 -1.95 12.61 -8.46
CA ASN A 56 -1.00 13.55 -9.06
C ASN A 56 0.37 13.58 -8.37
N GLY A 57 0.59 12.74 -7.36
CA GLY A 57 1.83 12.65 -6.59
C GLY A 57 2.08 13.82 -5.62
N ARG A 58 1.16 14.79 -5.55
CA ARG A 58 1.26 15.99 -4.70
C ARG A 58 0.22 16.01 -3.59
N ASP A 59 -1.03 15.75 -3.95
CA ASP A 59 -2.17 15.74 -3.03
C ASP A 59 -2.43 14.31 -2.57
N TRP A 60 -2.06 14.03 -1.33
CA TRP A 60 -2.11 12.69 -0.76
C TRP A 60 -3.36 12.50 0.11
N LYS A 61 -4.09 11.42 -0.15
CA LYS A 61 -5.20 10.97 0.69
C LYS A 61 -4.77 9.73 1.46
N GLU A 62 -4.75 9.84 2.78
CA GLU A 62 -4.55 8.71 3.68
C GLU A 62 -5.71 7.73 3.56
N LEU A 63 -5.41 6.44 3.63
CA LEU A 63 -6.38 5.36 3.47
C LEU A 63 -6.46 4.52 4.74
N GLY A 64 -7.49 4.80 5.55
CA GLY A 64 -7.68 4.14 6.85
C GLY A 64 -6.74 4.66 7.94
N GLY A 65 -6.63 3.88 9.02
CA GLY A 65 -5.68 4.12 10.11
C GLY A 65 -4.34 3.42 9.89
N ALA A 66 -3.43 3.54 10.86
CA ALA A 66 -2.21 2.75 10.86
C ALA A 66 -2.54 1.25 10.99
N VAL A 67 -1.82 0.43 10.24
CA VAL A 67 -1.88 -1.02 10.32
C VAL A 67 -0.71 -1.49 11.18
N GLU A 68 -1.03 -2.15 12.29
CA GLU A 68 -0.04 -2.87 13.10
C GLU A 68 0.57 -3.99 12.26
N GLY A 69 1.89 -4.08 12.22
CA GLY A 69 2.65 -5.04 11.43
C GLY A 69 3.87 -5.61 12.17
N GLY A 70 3.88 -5.57 13.50
CA GLY A 70 4.88 -6.27 14.33
C GLY A 70 4.93 -7.79 14.12
N TYR A 71 3.96 -8.36 13.40
CA TYR A 71 3.96 -9.76 12.95
C TYR A 71 4.83 -10.02 11.70
N ILE A 72 5.44 -8.98 11.11
CA ILE A 72 6.26 -9.08 9.90
C ILE A 72 7.74 -9.07 10.29
N GLU A 73 8.38 -10.23 10.27
CA GLU A 73 9.81 -10.36 10.50
C GLU A 73 10.61 -10.07 9.21
N GLY A 74 11.68 -9.26 9.31
CA GLY A 74 12.58 -9.00 8.18
C GLY A 74 11.88 -8.33 6.98
N ALA A 75 11.08 -7.29 7.25
CA ALA A 75 10.22 -6.63 6.28
C ALA A 75 10.95 -6.27 4.96
N ARG A 76 10.32 -6.63 3.83
CA ARG A 76 10.75 -6.27 2.47
C ARG A 76 9.64 -5.46 1.81
N VAL A 77 10.04 -4.54 0.93
CA VAL A 77 9.11 -3.75 0.12
C VAL A 77 9.23 -4.23 -1.33
N ALA A 78 8.09 -4.48 -1.98
CA ALA A 78 8.02 -4.90 -3.36
C ALA A 78 6.83 -4.25 -4.08
N LEU A 79 6.93 -4.15 -5.40
CA LEU A 79 5.82 -3.83 -6.29
C LEU A 79 5.34 -5.13 -6.94
N THR A 80 4.04 -5.39 -6.91
CA THR A 80 3.45 -6.62 -7.44
C THR A 80 2.26 -6.30 -8.33
N ALA A 81 2.05 -7.13 -9.35
CA ALA A 81 0.87 -7.09 -10.21
C ALA A 81 0.23 -8.48 -10.21
N GLY A 82 -1.10 -8.53 -10.15
CA GLY A 82 -1.88 -9.76 -10.19
C GLY A 82 -3.12 -9.57 -11.05
N GLY A 83 -3.57 -10.63 -11.72
CA GLY A 83 -4.74 -10.58 -12.61
C GLY A 83 -4.52 -9.92 -13.97
N GLY A 84 -3.35 -9.33 -14.21
CA GLY A 84 -2.96 -8.74 -15.50
C GLY A 84 -1.62 -8.00 -15.41
N PRO A 85 -1.07 -7.56 -16.55
CA PRO A 85 0.13 -6.73 -16.57
C PRO A 85 -0.14 -5.35 -15.97
N ALA A 86 0.84 -4.81 -15.24
CA ALA A 86 0.84 -3.44 -14.76
C ALA A 86 2.19 -2.78 -15.06
N ARG A 87 2.18 -1.46 -15.28
CA ARG A 87 3.40 -0.66 -15.46
C ARG A 87 3.68 0.11 -14.18
N PHE A 88 4.92 0.05 -13.72
CA PHE A 88 5.43 0.86 -12.63
C PHE A 88 6.51 1.79 -13.19
N ASP A 89 6.29 3.09 -13.12
CA ASP A 89 7.27 4.06 -13.64
C ASP A 89 8.49 4.17 -12.73
N TRP A 90 8.32 4.06 -11.42
CA TRP A 90 9.41 4.10 -10.45
C TRP A 90 9.01 3.52 -9.09
N VAL A 91 10.01 3.22 -8.27
CA VAL A 91 9.89 2.99 -6.82
C VAL A 91 10.88 3.89 -6.09
N LYS A 92 10.42 4.56 -5.03
CA LYS A 92 11.27 5.42 -4.20
C LYS A 92 11.18 4.95 -2.76
N ILE A 93 12.33 4.68 -2.16
CA ILE A 93 12.47 4.37 -0.74
C ILE A 93 13.29 5.49 -0.12
N THR A 94 12.79 6.10 0.93
CA THR A 94 13.47 7.19 1.64
C THR A 94 13.51 6.84 3.12
N PRO A 95 14.70 6.64 3.71
CA PRO A 95 14.83 6.45 5.15
C PRO A 95 14.27 7.67 5.87
N ILE A 96 13.41 7.45 6.86
CA ILE A 96 13.03 8.49 7.82
C ILE A 96 14.22 8.62 8.78
N LYS A 97 14.75 9.83 8.91
CA LYS A 97 15.84 10.13 9.87
C LYS A 97 15.31 10.15 11.29
#